data_AF-A0A2T2YKY9-F1
#
_entry.id   AF-A0A2T2YKY9-F1
#
_cell.length_a   1.000
_cell.length_b   1.000
_cell.length_c   1.000
_cell.angle_alpha   90.00
_cell.angle_beta   90.00
_cell.angle_gamma   90.00
#
_symmetry.space_group_name_H-M   'P 1'
#
loop_
_entity.id
_entity.type
_entity.pdbx_description
1 polymer ?
#
loop_
_entity_poly.entity_id
_entity_poly.type
_entity_poly.pdbx_seq_one_letter_code
_entity_poly.pdbx_strand_id
1 'polypeptide(L)'
;MEKLPNIHPGEVLQEEFFVPLNITAYRLSKDINIPQTRISEILKGNRRITADTSLRLSRYFGNSPKFWLGLQHDYDLEQEMINKQKELESTRKFEKNAA
;
A
#
# COMPACT_ATOMS: atom_id res chain seq x y z
N MET A 1 6.14 7.14 -24.68
CA MET A 1 6.10 6.04 -23.69
C MET A 1 4.86 6.24 -22.85
N GLU A 2 3.96 5.26 -22.82
CA GLU A 2 2.80 5.28 -21.92
C GLU A 2 3.28 5.23 -20.47
N LYS A 3 2.61 5.98 -19.58
CA LYS A 3 2.94 5.98 -18.16
C LYS A 3 2.45 4.66 -17.56
N LEU A 4 3.35 3.95 -16.87
CA LEU A 4 2.99 2.71 -16.17
C LEU A 4 1.94 3.01 -15.09
N PRO A 5 0.99 2.10 -14.83
CA PRO A 5 0.02 2.25 -13.77
C PRO A 5 0.71 2.29 -12.40
N ASN A 6 0.15 3.06 -11.47
CA ASN A 6 0.62 3.09 -10.08
C ASN A 6 0.14 1.82 -9.35
N ILE A 7 1.08 1.00 -8.88
CA ILE A 7 0.81 -0.34 -8.35
C ILE A 7 0.33 -0.25 -6.90
N HIS A 8 -0.90 -0.68 -6.64
CA HIS A 8 -1.42 -0.72 -5.27
C HIS A 8 -0.78 -1.87 -4.48
N PRO A 9 -0.49 -1.73 -3.16
CA PRO A 9 0.08 -2.80 -2.34
C PRO A 9 -0.73 -4.09 -2.32
N GLY A 10 -2.03 -3.99 -2.60
CA GLY A 10 -2.95 -5.12 -2.77
C GLY A 10 -2.62 -6.01 -3.97
N GLU A 11 -2.12 -5.41 -5.06
CA GLU A 11 -1.65 -6.14 -6.24
C GLU A 11 -0.37 -6.92 -5.91
N VAL A 12 0.57 -6.27 -5.20
CA VAL A 12 1.78 -6.95 -4.69
C VAL A 12 1.41 -8.09 -3.74
N LEU A 13 0.45 -7.87 -2.83
CA LEU A 13 -0.04 -8.93 -1.94
C LEU A 13 -0.66 -10.10 -2.73
N GLN A 14 -1.38 -9.80 -3.81
CA GLN A 14 -2.00 -10.81 -4.66
C GLN A 14 -0.94 -11.64 -5.42
N GLU A 15 -0.07 -10.97 -6.18
CA GLU A 15 0.86 -11.61 -7.10
C GLU A 15 2.06 -12.26 -6.41
N GLU A 16 2.59 -11.64 -5.35
CA GLU A 16 3.82 -12.13 -4.69
C GLU A 16 3.54 -13.07 -3.51
N PHE A 17 2.31 -13.09 -2.99
CA PHE A 17 1.98 -13.91 -1.81
C PHE A 17 0.78 -14.82 -2.03
N PHE A 18 -0.37 -14.33 -2.51
CA PHE A 18 -1.56 -15.18 -2.67
C PHE A 18 -1.40 -16.22 -3.76
N VAL A 19 -0.94 -15.80 -4.95
CA VAL A 19 -0.73 -16.70 -6.09
C VAL A 19 0.33 -17.77 -5.79
N PRO A 20 1.54 -17.44 -5.29
CA PRO A 20 2.59 -18.45 -5.07
C PRO A 20 2.30 -19.37 -3.89
N LEU A 21 1.62 -18.88 -2.84
CA LEU A 21 1.30 -19.66 -1.65
C LEU A 21 -0.06 -20.39 -1.76
N ASN A 22 -0.82 -20.15 -2.83
CA ASN A 22 -2.15 -20.69 -3.07
C ASN A 22 -3.11 -20.51 -1.86
N ILE A 23 -3.10 -19.32 -1.27
CA ILE A 23 -3.97 -18.97 -0.13
C ILE A 23 -5.17 -18.14 -0.58
N THR A 24 -6.28 -18.28 0.15
CA THR A 24 -7.51 -17.51 -0.10
C THR A 24 -7.64 -16.35 0.87
N ALA A 25 -8.45 -15.34 0.51
CA ALA A 25 -8.75 -14.23 1.41
C ALA A 25 -9.44 -14.73 2.69
N TYR A 26 -10.28 -15.76 2.58
CA TYR A 26 -10.87 -16.44 3.73
C TYR A 26 -9.80 -17.05 4.64
N ARG A 27 -8.84 -17.80 4.06
CA ARG A 27 -7.76 -18.42 4.84
C ARG A 27 -6.95 -17.37 5.60
N LEU A 28 -6.47 -16.34 4.90
CA LEU A 28 -5.71 -15.27 5.55
C LEU A 28 -6.55 -14.58 6.63
N SER A 29 -7.84 -14.33 6.40
CA SER A 29 -8.72 -13.68 7.38
C SER A 29 -8.76 -14.42 8.72
N LYS A 30 -8.78 -15.76 8.67
CA LYS A 30 -8.79 -16.62 9.85
C LYS A 30 -7.43 -16.63 10.53
N ASP A 31 -6.36 -16.72 9.74
CA ASP A 31 -5.02 -16.84 10.28
C ASP A 31 -4.52 -15.55 10.95
N ILE A 32 -4.88 -14.38 10.43
CA ILE A 32 -4.46 -13.09 11.00
C ILE A 32 -5.56 -12.32 11.75
N ASN A 33 -6.70 -12.98 11.99
CA ASN A 33 -7.82 -12.49 12.79
C ASN A 33 -8.31 -11.07 12.39
N ILE A 34 -8.63 -10.87 11.11
CA ILE A 34 -9.30 -9.67 10.59
C ILE A 34 -10.46 -10.08 9.68
N PRO A 35 -11.47 -9.22 9.46
CA PRO A 35 -12.57 -9.54 8.54
C PRO A 35 -12.07 -9.85 7.13
N GLN A 36 -12.60 -10.90 6.51
CA GLN A 36 -12.30 -11.24 5.11
C GLN A 36 -12.55 -10.06 4.16
N THR A 37 -13.62 -9.30 4.40
CA THR A 37 -13.93 -8.08 3.62
C THR A 37 -12.79 -7.07 3.64
N ARG A 38 -12.06 -6.93 4.76
CA ARG A 38 -10.88 -6.06 4.84
C ARG A 38 -9.80 -6.52 3.85
N ILE A 39 -9.54 -7.82 3.78
CA ILE A 39 -8.53 -8.40 2.88
C ILE A 39 -8.97 -8.27 1.44
N SER A 40 -10.22 -8.61 1.13
CA SER A 40 -10.77 -8.48 -0.22
C SER A 40 -10.71 -7.05 -0.74
N GLU A 41 -11.00 -6.05 0.08
CA GLU A 41 -10.89 -4.65 -0.34
C GLU A 41 -9.43 -4.19 -0.51
N ILE A 42 -8.49 -4.75 0.26
CA ILE A 42 -7.04 -4.49 0.05
C ILE A 42 -6.61 -5.06 -1.30
N LEU A 43 -6.93 -6.33 -1.58
CA LEU A 43 -6.58 -7.00 -2.84
C LEU A 43 -7.17 -6.29 -4.08
N LYS A 44 -8.35 -5.70 -3.95
CA LYS A 44 -9.00 -4.92 -5.02
C LYS A 44 -8.45 -3.50 -5.18
N GLY A 45 -7.57 -3.04 -4.29
CA GLY A 45 -7.09 -1.65 -4.30
C GLY A 45 -8.06 -0.62 -3.71
N ASN A 46 -9.17 -1.06 -3.12
CA ASN A 46 -10.18 -0.18 -2.51
C ASN A 46 -9.84 0.21 -1.07
N ARG A 47 -8.84 -0.44 -0.47
CA ARG A 47 -8.45 -0.21 0.92
C ARG A 47 -6.95 -0.25 1.08
N ARG A 48 -6.44 0.79 1.74
CA ARG A 48 -5.03 0.88 2.15
C ARG A 48 -4.62 -0.17 3.18
N ILE A 49 -3.34 -0.52 3.18
CA ILE A 49 -2.69 -1.24 4.27
C ILE A 49 -2.38 -0.25 5.41
N THR A 50 -2.98 -0.50 6.58
CA THR A 50 -2.72 0.28 7.81
C THR A 50 -1.58 -0.33 8.64
N ALA A 51 -1.12 0.37 9.67
CA ALA A 51 -0.13 -0.17 10.61
C ALA A 51 -0.59 -1.48 11.31
N ASP A 52 -1.86 -1.58 11.70
CA ASP A 52 -2.43 -2.83 12.24
C ASP A 52 -2.36 -3.96 11.20
N THR A 53 -2.71 -3.67 9.94
CA THR A 53 -2.67 -4.67 8.87
C THR A 53 -1.23 -5.06 8.53
N SER A 54 -0.28 -4.13 8.49
CA SER A 54 1.13 -4.44 8.21
C SER A 54 1.75 -5.32 9.28
N LEU A 55 1.51 -5.04 10.58
CA LEU A 55 1.98 -5.89 11.68
C LEU A 55 1.48 -7.34 11.54
N ARG A 56 0.22 -7.50 11.17
CA ARG A 56 -0.42 -8.81 10.97
C ARG A 56 0.13 -9.56 9.76
N LEU A 57 0.23 -8.89 8.61
CA LEU A 57 0.80 -9.47 7.39
C LEU A 57 2.26 -9.85 7.60
N SER A 58 3.05 -9.01 8.28
CA SER A 58 4.43 -9.31 8.63
C SER A 58 4.58 -10.49 9.57
N ARG A 59 3.71 -10.58 10.58
CA ARG A 59 3.69 -11.75 11.48
C ARG A 59 3.39 -13.05 10.72
N TYR A 60 2.54 -12.98 9.69
CA TYR A 60 2.12 -14.14 8.91
C TYR A 60 3.11 -14.54 7.81
N PHE A 61 3.60 -13.58 7.02
CA PHE A 61 4.47 -13.82 5.86
C PHE A 61 5.97 -13.70 6.16
N GLY A 62 6.35 -13.23 7.35
CA GLY A 62 7.75 -13.17 7.81
C GLY A 62 8.57 -11.97 7.32
N ASN A 63 8.00 -11.08 6.51
CA ASN A 63 8.64 -9.82 6.14
C ASN A 63 8.44 -8.72 7.22
N SER A 64 9.05 -7.56 7.05
CA SER A 64 8.95 -6.47 8.03
C SER A 64 7.66 -5.63 7.89
N PRO A 65 7.10 -5.05 8.97
CA PRO A 65 5.93 -4.17 8.85
C PRO A 65 6.20 -2.93 7.98
N LYS A 66 7.46 -2.50 7.92
CA LYS A 66 7.93 -1.39 7.08
C LYS A 66 7.90 -1.74 5.60
N PHE A 67 8.03 -3.01 5.22
CA PHE A 67 7.86 -3.43 3.83
C PHE A 67 6.46 -3.07 3.33
N TRP A 68 5.42 -3.49 4.04
CA TRP A 68 4.04 -3.20 3.66
C TRP A 68 3.68 -1.72 3.71
N LEU A 69 4.12 -1.01 4.75
CA LEU A 69 3.88 0.43 4.84
C LEU A 69 4.66 1.22 3.80
N GLY A 70 5.86 0.77 3.43
CA GLY A 70 6.65 1.35 2.35
C GLY A 70 5.89 1.30 1.02
N LEU A 71 5.38 0.12 0.65
CA LEU A 71 4.53 -0.03 -0.54
C LEU A 71 3.33 0.92 -0.52
N GLN A 72 2.66 1.04 0.64
CA GLN A 72 1.51 1.94 0.77
C GLN A 72 1.93 3.41 0.63
N HIS A 73 3.05 3.81 1.23
CA HIS A 73 3.54 5.18 1.12
C HIS A 73 3.92 5.53 -0.31
N ASP A 74 4.61 4.64 -1.01
CA ASP A 74 5.02 4.87 -2.40
C ASP A 74 3.79 5.03 -3.30
N TYR A 75 2.79 4.14 -3.14
CA TYR A 75 1.51 4.26 -3.83
C TYR A 75 0.78 5.57 -3.51
N ASP A 76 0.62 5.89 -2.22
CA ASP A 76 -0.10 7.09 -1.76
C ASP A 76 0.57 8.37 -2.30
N LEU A 77 1.91 8.44 -2.30
CA LEU A 77 2.69 9.58 -2.81
C LEU A 77 2.54 9.74 -4.32
N GLU A 78 2.74 8.68 -5.10
CA GLU A 78 2.60 8.76 -6.56
C GLU A 78 1.15 9.12 -6.95
N GLN A 79 0.15 8.55 -6.25
CA GLN A 79 -1.25 8.84 -6.51
C GLN A 79 -1.59 10.32 -6.23
N GLU A 80 -1.13 10.86 -5.10
CA GLU A 80 -1.35 12.28 -4.78
C GLU A 80 -0.54 13.21 -5.67
N MET A 81 0.68 12.85 -6.08
CA MET A 81 1.45 13.60 -7.07
C MET A 81 0.70 13.72 -8.40
N ILE A 82 0.08 12.63 -8.87
CA ILE A 82 -0.76 12.63 -10.08
C ILE A 82 -1.99 13.51 -9.88
N ASN A 83 -2.69 13.37 -8.75
CA ASN A 83 -3.95 14.08 -8.49
C ASN A 83 -3.75 15.58 -8.30
N LYS A 84 -2.62 15.99 -7.71
CA LYS A 84 -2.36 17.36 -7.25
C LYS A 84 -1.24 18.07 -8.01
N GLN A 85 -0.79 17.55 -9.14
CA GLN A 85 0.38 18.06 -9.88
C GLN A 85 0.40 19.60 -9.98
N LYS A 86 -0.68 20.21 -10.48
CA LYS A 86 -0.77 21.68 -10.66
C LYS A 86 -0.76 22.46 -9.35
N GLU A 87 -1.37 21.92 -8.30
CA GLU A 87 -1.43 22.54 -6.97
C GLU A 87 -0.04 22.54 -6.33
N LEU A 88 0.67 21.42 -6.42
CA LEU A 88 2.03 21.25 -5.89
C LEU A 88 3.04 22.16 -6.60
N GLU A 89 2.92 22.34 -7.92
CA GLU A 89 3.76 23.28 -8.69
C GLU A 89 3.66 24.73 -8.20
N SER A 90 2.52 25.12 -7.63
CA SER A 90 2.29 26.46 -7.07
C SER A 90 2.75 26.63 -5.62
N THR A 91 3.18 25.55 -4.98
CA THR A 91 3.59 25.57 -3.57
C THR A 91 4.95 26.25 -3.43
N ARG A 92 5.01 27.33 -2.64
CA ARG A 92 6.25 28.09 -2.41
C ARG A 92 7.22 27.27 -1.57
N LYS A 93 8.49 27.25 -1.96
CA LYS A 93 9.57 26.70 -1.13
C LYS A 93 9.88 27.69 -0.01
N PHE A 94 10.10 27.16 1.19
CA PHE A 94 10.57 27.97 2.31
C PHE A 94 12.02 28.40 2.04
N GLU A 95 12.25 29.70 1.91
CA GLU A 95 13.58 30.29 1.84
C GLU A 95 13.94 30.87 3.21
N LYS A 96 14.93 30.27 3.87
CA LYS A 96 15.48 30.84 5.10
C LYS A 96 16.48 31.92 4.69
N ASN A 97 16.08 33.19 4.77
CA ASN A 97 17.04 34.28 4.71
C ASN A 97 17.99 34.13 5.91
N ALA A 98 19.21 33.68 5.64
CA ALA A 98 20.30 33.75 6.61
C ALA A 98 20.60 35.24 6.84
N ALA A 99 20.33 35.70 8.05
CA ALA A 99 20.83 36.97 8.55
C ALA A 99 22.33 36.85 8.88
#